data_AF-A0A920HKC4-F1
#
_entry.id   AF-A0A920HKC4-F1
#
_cell.length_a   1.000
_cell.length_b   1.000
_cell.length_c   1.000
_cell.angle_alpha   90.00
_cell.angle_beta   90.00
_cell.angle_gamma   90.00
#
_symmetry.space_group_name_H-M   'P 1'
#
loop_
_entity.id
_entity.type
_entity.pdbx_description
1 polymer ?
#
loop_
_entity_poly.entity_id
_entity_poly.type
_entity_poly.pdbx_seq_one_letter_code
_entity_poly.pdbx_strand_id
1 'polypeptide(L)'
;MLEKKVLLIDADPQANASSGLGFDPNNKDLSLYNVLSGTKNISEVIKKSESPNLDIIQSSIDLVGIEIELVDEEEREYKLKERINAVKNLYDFILIDCAPSLGLITLKCSYML
;
A
#
# COMPACT_ATOMS: atom_id res chain seq x y z
N MET A 1 21.05 -15.87 -7.66
CA MET A 1 20.06 -15.47 -6.63
C MET A 1 19.72 -14.02 -6.87
N LEU A 2 18.45 -13.65 -6.97
CA LEU A 2 18.05 -12.24 -7.02
C LEU A 2 18.07 -11.71 -5.58
N GLU A 3 19.16 -11.08 -5.18
CA GLU A 3 19.35 -10.41 -3.87
C GLU A 3 18.62 -9.05 -3.81
N LYS A 4 17.46 -8.95 -4.45
CA LYS A 4 16.73 -7.68 -4.58
C LYS A 4 15.70 -7.58 -3.47
N LYS A 5 15.77 -6.49 -2.69
CA LYS A 5 14.77 -6.18 -1.68
C LYS A 5 13.55 -5.58 -2.34
N VAL A 6 12.41 -6.20 -2.14
CA VAL A 6 11.14 -5.81 -2.75
C VAL A 6 10.14 -5.44 -1.66
N LEU A 7 9.46 -4.31 -1.85
CA LEU A 7 8.27 -3.95 -1.09
C LEU A 7 7.05 -4.15 -1.98
N LEU A 8 6.12 -5.01 -1.57
CA LEU A 8 4.80 -5.09 -2.18
C LEU A 8 3.82 -4.21 -1.41
N ILE A 9 3.07 -3.36 -2.11
CA ILE A 9 2.00 -2.56 -1.55
C ILE A 9 0.70 -3.06 -2.15
N ASP A 10 -0.13 -3.69 -1.33
CA ASP A 10 -1.47 -4.10 -1.73
C ASP A 10 -2.41 -2.90 -1.56
N ALA A 11 -2.92 -2.40 -2.68
CA ALA A 11 -3.83 -1.28 -2.80
C ALA A 11 -5.20 -1.71 -3.36
N ASP A 12 -5.55 -3.00 -3.29
CA ASP A 12 -6.89 -3.48 -3.58
C ASP A 12 -7.65 -3.71 -2.25
N PRO A 13 -8.79 -3.06 -1.98
CA PRO A 13 -9.58 -3.32 -0.77
C PRO A 13 -9.95 -4.80 -0.54
N GLN A 14 -9.93 -5.64 -1.58
CA GLN A 14 -10.13 -7.10 -1.48
C GLN A 14 -8.94 -7.84 -0.86
N ALA A 15 -7.76 -7.20 -0.82
CA ALA A 15 -6.55 -7.70 -0.16
C ALA A 15 -6.11 -9.11 -0.64
N ASN A 16 -6.23 -9.37 -1.95
CA ASN A 16 -5.90 -10.67 -2.54
C ASN A 16 -4.39 -10.94 -2.47
N ALA A 17 -3.53 -9.95 -2.72
CA ALA A 17 -2.09 -10.11 -2.55
C ALA A 17 -1.69 -10.32 -1.09
N SER A 18 -2.32 -9.58 -0.16
CA SER A 18 -2.08 -9.72 1.27
C SER A 18 -2.43 -11.12 1.78
N SER A 19 -3.64 -11.60 1.47
CA SER A 19 -4.10 -12.94 1.85
C SER A 19 -3.31 -14.05 1.17
N GLY A 20 -2.92 -13.86 -0.09
CA GLY A 20 -2.03 -14.78 -0.82
C GLY A 20 -0.64 -14.94 -0.19
N LEU A 21 -0.19 -13.95 0.59
CA LEU A 21 1.07 -13.98 1.35
C LEU A 21 0.88 -14.37 2.83
N GLY A 22 -0.33 -14.81 3.23
CA GLY A 22 -0.61 -15.30 4.58
C GLY A 22 -0.98 -14.21 5.59
N PHE A 23 -1.22 -12.97 5.15
CA PHE A 23 -1.67 -11.89 6.03
C PHE A 23 -3.19 -11.84 6.12
N ASP A 24 -3.72 -11.72 7.33
CA ASP A 24 -5.15 -11.58 7.58
C ASP A 24 -5.66 -10.18 7.18
N PRO A 25 -6.52 -10.04 6.16
CA PRO A 25 -7.10 -8.75 5.75
C PRO A 25 -7.95 -8.07 6.83
N ASN A 26 -8.41 -8.82 7.84
CA ASN A 26 -9.18 -8.28 8.95
C ASN A 26 -8.28 -7.57 9.99
N ASN A 27 -6.97 -7.74 9.91
CA ASN A 27 -6.02 -7.02 10.76
C ASN A 27 -5.79 -5.60 10.22
N LYS A 28 -6.66 -4.69 10.66
CA LYS A 28 -6.75 -3.30 10.17
C LYS A 28 -5.74 -2.33 10.77
N ASP A 29 -5.06 -2.70 11.85
CA ASP A 29 -4.19 -1.76 12.58
C ASP A 29 -2.90 -1.40 11.83
N LEU A 30 -2.57 -2.13 10.77
CA LEU A 30 -1.32 -1.97 10.03
C LEU A 30 -1.56 -2.14 8.52
N SER A 31 -2.46 -1.35 7.95
CA SER A 31 -2.77 -1.41 6.51
C SER A 31 -2.43 -0.11 5.77
N LEU A 32 -2.49 -0.16 4.44
CA LEU A 32 -2.34 1.01 3.59
C LEU A 32 -3.36 2.12 3.94
N TYR A 33 -4.54 1.77 4.47
CA TYR A 33 -5.52 2.73 4.95
C TYR A 33 -4.93 3.64 6.03
N ASN A 34 -4.17 3.11 6.99
CA ASN A 34 -3.60 3.92 8.07
C ASN A 34 -2.59 4.94 7.55
N VAL A 35 -1.83 4.57 6.52
CA VAL A 35 -0.85 5.45 5.88
C VAL A 35 -1.52 6.58 5.12
N LEU A 36 -2.59 6.27 4.39
CA LEU A 36 -3.31 7.25 3.57
C LEU A 36 -4.20 8.18 4.43
N SER A 37 -4.79 7.67 5.52
CA SER A 37 -5.49 8.48 6.53
C SER A 37 -4.54 9.34 7.37
N GLY A 38 -3.23 9.07 7.33
CA GLY A 38 -2.22 9.76 8.14
C GLY A 38 -2.20 9.34 9.61
N THR A 39 -2.90 8.27 9.97
CA THR A 39 -2.90 7.73 11.34
C THR A 39 -1.61 6.99 11.69
N LYS A 40 -0.84 6.54 10.69
CA LYS A 40 0.49 5.92 10.85
C LYS A 40 1.46 6.34 9.75
N ASN A 41 2.75 6.35 10.06
CA ASN A 41 3.78 6.47 9.04
C ASN A 41 3.89 5.16 8.24
N ILE A 42 4.33 5.28 6.99
CA ILE A 42 4.46 4.12 6.09
C ILE A 42 5.41 3.05 6.66
N SER A 43 6.48 3.44 7.36
CA SER A 43 7.46 2.52 7.94
C SER A 43 6.88 1.68 9.07
N GLU A 44 5.83 2.16 9.74
CA GLU A 44 5.19 1.47 10.86
C GLU A 44 4.30 0.32 10.41
N VAL A 45 3.83 0.35 9.15
CA VAL A 45 2.90 -0.66 8.62
C VAL A 45 3.58 -1.70 7.73
N ILE A 46 4.88 -1.57 7.49
CA ILE A 46 5.67 -2.56 6.73
C ILE A 46 5.80 -3.84 7.55
N LYS A 47 5.42 -4.97 6.95
CA LYS A 47 5.54 -6.30 7.55
C LYS A 47 6.49 -7.17 6.73
N LYS A 48 7.27 -7.99 7.42
CA LYS A 48 8.07 -9.03 6.76
C LYS A 48 7.17 -10.18 6.35
N SER A 49 7.25 -10.61 5.10
CA SER A 49 6.61 -11.85 4.66
C SER A 49 7.48 -13.07 4.99
N GLU A 50 6.93 -14.27 4.82
CA GLU A 50 7.71 -15.51 4.90
C GLU A 50 8.68 -15.67 3.72
N SER A 51 8.44 -14.92 2.62
CA SER A 51 9.31 -14.95 1.45
C SER A 51 10.56 -14.09 1.68
N PRO A 52 11.78 -14.65 1.48
CA PRO A 52 13.01 -13.90 1.64
C PRO A 52 13.07 -12.66 0.75
N ASN A 53 13.51 -11.53 1.32
CA ASN A 53 13.65 -10.23 0.64
C ASN A 53 12.33 -9.60 0.16
N LEU A 54 11.18 -10.10 0.60
CA LEU A 54 9.87 -9.52 0.31
C LEU A 54 9.23 -9.00 1.60
N ASP A 55 9.07 -7.69 1.66
CA ASP A 55 8.23 -7.02 2.65
C ASP A 55 6.89 -6.62 2.01
N ILE A 56 5.87 -6.41 2.84
CA ILE A 56 4.53 -6.04 2.39
C ILE A 56 3.94 -4.90 3.23
N ILE A 57 3.18 -4.04 2.57
CA ILE A 57 2.12 -3.22 3.18
C ILE A 57 0.80 -3.84 2.75
N GLN A 58 0.08 -4.41 3.70
CA GLN A 58 -1.19 -5.08 3.43
C GLN A 58 -2.31 -4.07 3.17
N SER A 59 -3.32 -4.54 2.45
CA SER A 59 -4.55 -3.80 2.23
C SER A 59 -5.60 -4.11 3.32
N SER A 60 -6.71 -3.38 3.30
CA SER A 60 -7.90 -3.62 4.10
C SER A 60 -9.14 -3.09 3.40
N ILE A 61 -10.31 -3.67 3.68
CA ILE A 61 -11.60 -3.21 3.13
C ILE A 61 -11.88 -1.72 3.42
N ASP A 62 -11.29 -1.17 4.48
CA ASP A 62 -11.43 0.24 4.87
C ASP A 62 -10.87 1.21 3.83
N LEU A 63 -10.03 0.74 2.90
CA LEU A 63 -9.61 1.53 1.74
C LEU A 63 -10.80 2.03 0.90
N VAL A 64 -11.96 1.37 0.91
CA VAL A 64 -13.16 1.92 0.27
C VAL A 64 -13.56 3.27 0.89
N GLY A 65 -13.37 3.43 2.20
CA GLY A 65 -13.65 4.68 2.91
C GLY A 65 -12.66 5.79 2.58
N ILE A 66 -11.39 5.46 2.34
CA ILE A 66 -10.35 6.46 2.08
C ILE A 66 -10.61 7.26 0.79
N GLU A 67 -11.30 6.67 -0.18
CA GLU A 67 -11.64 7.37 -1.42
C GLU A 67 -12.60 8.54 -1.17
N ILE A 68 -13.51 8.35 -0.21
CA ILE A 68 -14.48 9.37 0.21
C ILE A 68 -13.80 10.38 1.12
N GLU A 69 -12.98 9.93 2.08
CA GLU A 69 -12.28 10.82 3.02
C GLU A 69 -11.31 11.78 2.31
N LEU A 70 -10.62 11.30 1.28
CA LEU A 70 -9.65 12.11 0.54
C LEU A 70 -10.32 12.99 -0.54
N VAL A 71 -11.64 13.01 -0.66
CA VAL A 71 -12.30 13.64 -1.81
C VAL A 71 -12.04 15.16 -1.88
N ASP A 72 -11.97 15.82 -0.73
CA ASP A 72 -11.79 17.27 -0.64
C ASP A 72 -10.34 17.67 -0.33
N GLU A 73 -9.41 16.70 -0.25
CA GLU A 73 -7.99 17.00 -0.04
C GLU A 73 -7.30 17.44 -1.34
N GLU A 74 -6.50 18.51 -1.26
CA GLU A 74 -5.61 18.92 -2.34
C GLU A 74 -4.50 17.87 -2.56
N GLU A 75 -4.10 17.69 -3.82
CA GLU A 75 -3.02 16.76 -4.22
C GLU A 75 -3.23 15.30 -3.74
N ARG A 76 -4.47 14.92 -3.44
CA ARG A 76 -4.87 13.58 -2.98
C ARG A 76 -4.34 12.44 -3.87
N GLU A 77 -4.20 12.68 -5.17
CA GLU A 77 -3.64 11.74 -6.14
C GLU A 77 -2.14 11.47 -5.95
N TYR A 78 -1.40 12.37 -5.31
CA TYR A 78 0.04 12.24 -5.04
C TYR A 78 0.34 11.71 -3.63
N LYS A 79 -0.65 11.66 -2.73
CA LYS A 79 -0.45 11.26 -1.33
C LYS A 79 0.28 9.93 -1.18
N LEU A 80 -0.06 8.91 -1.98
CA LEU A 80 0.64 7.61 -1.94
C LEU A 80 2.12 7.72 -2.33
N LYS A 81 2.42 8.52 -3.37
CA LYS A 81 3.78 8.77 -3.86
C LYS A 81 4.64 9.46 -2.80
N GLU A 82 4.08 10.46 -2.11
CA GLU A 82 4.78 11.13 -1.01
C GLU A 82 5.11 10.16 0.13
N ARG A 83 4.16 9.31 0.52
CA ARG A 83 4.38 8.32 1.58
C ARG A 83 5.46 7.32 1.19
N ILE A 84 5.43 6.82 -0.05
CA ILE A 84 6.42 5.86 -0.55
C ILE A 84 7.83 6.47 -0.64
N ASN A 85 7.96 7.76 -0.97
CA ASN A 85 9.27 8.42 -1.03
C ASN A 85 10.04 8.33 0.30
N ALA A 86 9.35 8.25 1.43
CA ALA A 86 9.98 8.08 2.75
C ALA A 86 10.72 6.75 2.91
N VAL A 87 10.38 5.71 2.15
CA VAL A 87 10.97 4.37 2.25
C VAL A 87 11.63 3.88 0.95
N LYS A 88 11.57 4.66 -0.12
CA LYS A 88 12.08 4.29 -1.44
C LYS A 88 13.54 3.82 -1.43
N ASN A 89 14.40 4.43 -0.61
CA ASN A 89 15.82 4.09 -0.54
C ASN A 89 16.12 2.77 0.20
N LEU A 90 15.12 2.14 0.83
CA LEU A 90 15.26 0.88 1.56
C LEU A 90 15.09 -0.36 0.67
N TYR A 91 14.51 -0.17 -0.53
CA TYR A 91 14.11 -1.25 -1.43
C TYR A 91 14.67 -1.03 -2.83
N ASP A 92 15.05 -2.12 -3.49
CA ASP A 92 15.44 -2.08 -4.90
C ASP A 92 14.21 -1.90 -5.80
N PHE A 93 13.09 -2.48 -5.42
CA PHE A 93 11.81 -2.40 -6.14
C PHE A 93 10.65 -2.18 -5.18
N ILE A 94 9.69 -1.39 -5.63
CA ILE A 94 8.39 -1.24 -4.98
C ILE A 94 7.34 -1.63 -6.02
N LEU A 95 6.58 -2.69 -5.71
CA LEU A 95 5.49 -3.19 -6.53
C LEU A 95 4.18 -2.76 -5.88
N ILE A 96 3.20 -2.35 -6.69
CA ILE A 96 1.90 -1.94 -6.20
C ILE A 96 0.85 -2.79 -6.89
N ASP A 97 0.10 -3.57 -6.11
CA ASP A 97 -1.05 -4.33 -6.58
C ASP A 97 -2.29 -3.47 -6.46
N CYS A 98 -2.89 -3.10 -7.59
CA CYS A 98 -3.99 -2.12 -7.64
C CYS A 98 -5.26 -2.82 -8.12
N ALA A 99 -6.39 -2.49 -7.49
CA ALA A 99 -7.68 -3.02 -7.88
C ALA A 99 -7.96 -2.79 -9.38
N PRO A 100 -8.68 -3.70 -10.08
CA PRO A 100 -9.05 -3.56 -11.48
C PRO A 100 -10.22 -2.55 -11.70
N SER A 101 -10.19 -1.43 -10.98
CA SER A 101 -11.21 -0.37 -11.01
C SER A 101 -10.61 0.97 -11.46
N LEU A 102 -11.44 1.94 -11.86
CA LEU A 102 -11.03 3.33 -12.14
C LEU A 102 -11.24 4.25 -10.92
N GLY A 103 -11.20 3.69 -9.71
CA GLY A 103 -11.35 4.41 -8.45
C GLY A 103 -10.16 5.34 -8.13
N LEU A 104 -10.31 6.15 -7.09
CA LEU A 104 -9.28 7.08 -6.66
C LEU A 104 -8.00 6.35 -6.21
N ILE A 105 -8.10 5.09 -5.75
CA ILE A 105 -6.91 4.29 -5.41
C ILE A 105 -6.12 3.90 -6.67
N THR A 106 -6.79 3.42 -7.72
CA THR A 106 -6.13 3.05 -8.98
C THR A 106 -5.52 4.25 -9.70
N LEU A 107 -6.16 5.41 -9.60
CA LEU A 107 -5.60 6.67 -10.11
C LEU A 107 -4.24 6.98 -9.47
N LYS A 108 -4.10 6.83 -8.15
CA LYS A 108 -2.85 7.05 -7.41
C LYS A 108 -1.72 6.14 -7.88
N CYS A 109 -2.03 4.85 -8.12
CA CYS A 109 -1.07 3.91 -8.67
C CYS A 109 -0.50 4.38 -10.02
N SER A 110 -1.33 5.03 -10.84
CA SER A 110 -0.93 5.50 -12.17
C SER A 110 0.03 6.70 -12.11
N TYR A 111 -0.05 7.54 -11.06
CA TYR A 111 0.88 8.67 -10.82
C TYR A 111 2.25 8.25 -10.24
N MET A 112 2.44 6.95 -10.01
CA MET A 112 3.71 6.38 -9.55
C MET A 112 4.67 6.01 -10.69
N LEU A 113 4.17 5.97 -11.94
CA LEU A 113 4.97 5.92 -13.17
C LEU A 113 5.52 7.30 -13.52
#